data_AF-A0A1I6QJQ6-F1
#
_entry.id   AF-A0A1I6QJQ6-F1
#
_cell.length_a   1.000
_cell.length_b   1.000
_cell.length_c   1.000
_cell.angle_alpha   90.00
_cell.angle_beta   90.00
_cell.angle_gamma   90.00
#
_symmetry.space_group_name_H-M   'P 1'
#
loop_
_entity.id
_entity.type
_entity.pdbx_description
1 polymer ?
#
loop_
_entity_poly.entity_id
_entity_poly.type
_entity_poly.pdbx_seq_one_letter_code
_entity_poly.pdbx_strand_id
1 'polypeptide(L)'
;MKPRRCARPRRRDRVLWGVQRLRLAAIAARTLEPHFPHEHLYLWTLRLNGRANPAAFVLPGLLFEAARAEFGIAADRCVETPPPNPAIMAARATKARPCPPTPPRPPDSPC
;
A
#
# COMPACT_ATOMS: atom_id res chain seq x y z
N MET A 1 -19.81 -30.57 21.52
CA MET A 1 -18.66 -29.65 21.34
C MET A 1 -19.18 -28.28 20.91
N LYS A 2 -18.86 -27.19 21.65
CA LYS A 2 -19.21 -25.82 21.21
C LYS A 2 -18.19 -25.35 20.16
N PRO A 3 -18.61 -24.76 19.03
CA PRO A 3 -17.69 -24.25 18.03
C PRO A 3 -16.89 -23.08 18.63
N ARG A 4 -15.55 -23.20 18.61
CA ARG A 4 -14.65 -22.11 18.98
C ARG A 4 -14.85 -20.99 17.96
N ARG A 5 -15.40 -19.85 18.41
CA ARG A 5 -15.54 -18.66 17.55
C ARG A 5 -14.14 -18.23 17.08
N CYS A 6 -13.97 -18.07 15.78
CA CYS A 6 -12.75 -17.50 15.21
C CYS A 6 -12.52 -16.13 15.84
N ALA A 7 -11.40 -15.95 16.55
CA ALA A 7 -11.02 -14.67 17.12
C ALA A 7 -10.95 -13.66 15.98
N ARG A 8 -11.76 -12.60 16.03
CA ARG A 8 -11.70 -11.55 15.02
C ARG A 8 -10.30 -10.92 15.09
N PRO A 9 -9.59 -10.79 13.96
CA PRO A 9 -8.29 -10.12 13.95
C PRO A 9 -8.47 -8.72 14.49
N ARG A 10 -7.60 -8.31 15.42
CA ARG A 10 -7.72 -7.00 16.07
C ARG A 10 -7.51 -5.93 15.01
N ARG A 11 -8.13 -4.76 15.18
CA ARG A 11 -7.98 -3.62 14.25
C ARG A 11 -6.50 -3.31 13.98
N ARG A 12 -5.65 -3.45 15.00
CA ARG A 12 -4.19 -3.34 14.92
C ARG A 12 -3.57 -4.29 13.89
N ASP A 13 -3.96 -5.57 13.88
CA ASP A 13 -3.39 -6.57 12.97
C ASP A 13 -3.66 -6.23 11.51
N ARG A 14 -4.86 -5.70 11.22
CA ARG A 14 -5.21 -5.24 9.87
C ARG A 14 -4.34 -4.06 9.41
N VAL A 15 -4.04 -3.13 10.31
CA VAL A 15 -3.15 -2.00 10.02
C VAL A 15 -1.74 -2.51 9.76
N LEU A 16 -1.21 -3.38 10.63
CA LEU A 16 0.13 -3.95 10.45
C LEU A 16 0.26 -4.76 9.16
N TRP A 17 -0.79 -5.49 8.78
CA TRP A 17 -0.87 -6.15 7.47
C TRP A 17 -0.79 -5.15 6.31
N GLY A 18 -1.54 -4.03 6.39
CA GLY A 18 -1.50 -2.98 5.38
C GLY A 18 -0.09 -2.38 5.24
N VAL A 19 0.55 -2.06 6.37
CA VAL A 19 1.92 -1.51 6.40
C VAL A 19 2.91 -2.48 5.75
N GLN A 20 2.87 -3.76 6.12
CA GLN A 20 3.77 -4.76 5.55
C GLN A 20 3.59 -4.90 4.03
N ARG A 21 2.35 -4.91 3.53
CA ARG A 21 2.09 -4.98 2.08
C ARG A 21 2.62 -3.76 1.33
N LEU A 22 2.44 -2.56 1.89
CA LEU A 22 3.00 -1.34 1.30
C LEU A 22 4.53 -1.38 1.28
N ARG A 23 5.14 -1.90 2.35
CA ARG A 23 6.58 -2.04 2.47
C ARG A 23 7.15 -3.00 1.42
N LEU A 24 6.54 -4.17 1.24
CA LEU A 24 6.90 -5.13 0.19
C LEU A 24 6.74 -4.52 -1.21
N ALA A 25 5.67 -3.75 -1.46
CA ALA A 25 5.49 -3.06 -2.74
C ALA A 25 6.58 -2.01 -3.00
N ALA A 26 6.99 -1.25 -1.99
CA ALA A 26 8.10 -0.30 -2.09
C ALA A 26 9.45 -1.01 -2.38
N ILE A 27 9.68 -2.16 -1.74
CA ILE A 27 10.87 -2.99 -2.01
C ILE A 27 10.85 -3.53 -3.45
N ALA A 28 9.70 -4.00 -3.94
CA ALA A 28 9.57 -4.43 -5.34
C ALA A 28 9.84 -3.28 -6.31
N ALA A 29 9.41 -2.06 -5.96
CA ALA A 29 9.67 -0.83 -6.73
C ALA A 29 11.10 -0.29 -6.55
N ARG A 30 11.95 -0.93 -5.74
CA ARG A 30 13.31 -0.49 -5.39
C ARG A 30 13.37 0.91 -4.77
N THR A 31 12.28 1.36 -4.15
CA THR A 31 12.23 2.64 -3.43
C THR A 31 12.54 2.46 -1.94
N LEU A 32 12.62 1.22 -1.47
CA LEU A 32 12.92 0.87 -0.09
C LEU A 32 13.82 -0.37 -0.06
N GLU A 33 14.87 -0.31 0.75
CA GLU A 33 15.74 -1.45 0.98
C GLU A 33 15.08 -2.46 1.95
N PRO A 34 15.15 -3.77 1.66
CA PRO A 34 14.73 -4.80 2.61
C PRO A 34 15.60 -4.72 3.88
N HIS A 35 14.97 -4.79 5.04
CA HIS A 35 15.65 -4.80 6.34
C HIS A 35 15.41 -6.11 7.10
N PHE A 36 14.33 -6.83 6.78
CA PHE A 36 13.99 -8.08 7.44
C PHE A 36 14.27 -9.29 6.56
N PRO A 37 14.63 -10.46 7.13
CA PRO A 37 14.87 -11.68 6.35
C PRO A 37 13.71 -12.07 5.41
N HIS A 38 12.46 -11.90 5.84
CA HIS A 38 11.29 -12.20 5.01
C HIS A 38 11.14 -11.24 3.81
N GLU A 39 11.60 -10.00 3.93
CA GLU A 39 11.63 -9.03 2.84
C GLU A 39 12.69 -9.41 1.79
N HIS A 40 13.85 -9.88 2.25
CA HIS A 40 14.88 -10.43 1.36
C HIS A 40 14.36 -11.66 0.62
N LEU A 41 13.63 -12.55 1.29
CA LEU A 41 13.00 -13.72 0.65
C LEU A 41 11.94 -13.32 -0.38
N TYR A 42 11.13 -12.30 -0.08
CA TYR A 42 10.17 -11.74 -1.04
C TYR A 42 10.88 -11.19 -2.28
N LEU A 43 11.92 -10.39 -2.10
CA LEU A 43 12.68 -9.83 -3.22
C LEU A 43 13.37 -10.91 -4.05
N TRP A 44 13.92 -11.93 -3.39
CA TRP A 44 14.56 -13.06 -4.05
C TRP A 44 13.56 -13.87 -4.89
N THR A 45 12.39 -14.21 -4.32
CA THR A 45 11.32 -14.90 -5.07
C THR A 45 10.79 -14.07 -6.23
N LEU A 46 10.65 -12.76 -6.06
CA LEU A 46 10.25 -11.86 -7.14
C LEU A 46 11.28 -11.86 -8.28
N ARG A 47 12.59 -11.86 -7.96
CA ARG A 47 13.68 -11.91 -8.95
C ARG A 47 13.74 -13.25 -9.68
N LEU A 48 13.54 -14.36 -8.99
CA LEU A 48 13.61 -15.70 -9.59
C LEU A 48 12.40 -16.01 -10.48
N ASN A 49 11.20 -15.69 -10.01
CA ASN A 49 9.96 -16.14 -10.64
C ASN A 49 9.26 -15.06 -11.46
N GLY A 50 9.74 -13.82 -11.43
CA GLY A 50 9.08 -12.64 -12.00
C GLY A 50 7.78 -12.24 -11.29
N ARG A 51 7.33 -13.04 -10.30
CA ARG A 51 6.12 -12.83 -9.51
C ARG A 51 6.33 -13.33 -8.08
N ALA A 52 5.75 -12.62 -7.12
CA ALA A 52 5.67 -13.04 -5.74
C ALA A 52 4.33 -12.62 -5.15
N ASN A 53 3.66 -13.52 -4.42
CA ASN A 53 2.44 -13.17 -3.69
C ASN A 53 2.83 -12.48 -2.37
N PRO A 54 2.59 -11.17 -2.20
CA PRO A 54 3.00 -10.45 -1.00
C PRO A 54 2.35 -11.01 0.27
N ALA A 55 1.15 -11.60 0.18
CA ALA A 55 0.47 -12.17 1.35
C ALA A 55 1.22 -13.36 1.97
N ALA A 56 2.08 -14.06 1.20
CA ALA A 56 2.89 -15.17 1.70
C ALA A 56 4.09 -14.71 2.55
N PHE A 57 4.42 -13.41 2.52
CA PHE A 57 5.57 -12.83 3.20
C PHE A 57 5.17 -11.86 4.32
N VAL A 58 3.87 -11.69 4.57
CA VAL A 58 3.37 -10.88 5.68
C VAL A 58 3.44 -11.68 6.98
N LEU A 59 4.13 -11.14 7.97
CA LEU A 59 4.20 -11.69 9.31
C LEU A 59 2.94 -11.39 10.12
N PRO A 60 2.53 -12.29 11.02
CA PRO A 60 1.59 -12.00 12.09
C PRO A 60 1.98 -10.75 12.88
N GLY A 61 1.00 -9.95 13.33
CA GLY A 61 1.24 -8.63 13.93
C GLY A 61 2.23 -8.63 15.09
N LEU A 62 2.13 -9.59 16.02
CA LEU A 62 3.07 -9.72 17.13
C LEU A 62 4.51 -10.02 16.68
N LEU A 63 4.68 -10.88 15.67
CA LEU A 63 5.99 -11.23 15.13
C LEU A 63 6.62 -10.05 14.38
N PHE A 64 5.80 -9.29 13.65
CA PHE A 64 6.27 -8.09 12.96
C PHE A 64 6.74 -7.01 13.95
N GLU A 65 6.01 -6.80 15.05
CA GLU A 65 6.41 -5.84 16.08
C GLU A 65 7.67 -6.28 16.83
N ALA A 66 7.79 -7.59 17.13
CA ALA A 66 9.01 -8.14 17.71
C ALA A 66 10.22 -7.94 16.79
N ALA A 67 10.07 -8.24 15.49
CA ALA A 67 11.11 -7.98 14.50
C ALA A 67 11.46 -6.48 14.43
N ARG A 68 10.46 -5.59 14.40
CA ARG A 68 10.74 -4.14 14.41
C ARG A 68 11.57 -3.69 15.61
N ALA A 69 11.28 -4.23 16.79
CA ALA A 69 12.02 -3.93 18.01
C ALA A 69 13.46 -4.47 17.95
N GLU A 70 13.64 -5.70 17.46
CA GLU A 70 14.94 -6.36 17.33
C GLU A 70 15.87 -5.65 16.33
N PHE A 71 15.33 -5.24 15.17
CA PHE A 71 16.11 -4.55 14.13
C PHE A 71 16.19 -3.02 14.34
N GLY A 72 15.74 -2.51 15.49
CA GLY A 72 15.86 -1.10 15.85
C GLY A 72 15.15 -0.14 14.89
N ILE A 73 14.12 -0.60 14.15
CA ILE A 73 13.39 0.25 13.21
C ILE A 73 12.41 1.11 14.01
N ALA A 74 12.93 2.24 14.50
CA ALA A 74 12.12 3.28 15.13
C ALA A 74 10.91 3.61 14.24
N ALA A 75 9.73 3.78 14.86
CA ALA A 75 8.52 4.20 14.16
C ALA A 75 8.64 5.59 13.51
N ASP A 76 9.69 6.32 13.84
CA ASP A 76 9.92 7.70 13.43
C ASP A 76 11.08 7.78 12.44
N ARG A 77 10.78 7.44 11.20
CA ARG A 77 11.03 8.41 10.12
C ARG A 77 9.80 8.33 9.24
N CYS A 78 8.89 9.27 9.44
CA CYS A 78 8.14 9.80 8.31
C CYS A 78 9.19 10.04 7.23
N VAL A 79 9.21 9.19 6.20
CA VAL A 79 9.88 9.54 4.95
C VAL A 79 9.19 10.84 4.58
N GLU A 80 9.89 11.95 4.75
CA GLU A 80 9.48 13.22 4.17
C GLU A 80 9.16 12.89 2.74
N THR A 81 7.88 12.97 2.40
CA THR A 81 7.44 12.94 1.01
C THR A 81 8.34 13.98 0.33
N PRO A 82 9.22 13.61 -0.63
CA PRO A 82 10.00 14.62 -1.31
C PRO A 82 9.01 15.66 -1.83
N PRO A 83 9.27 16.96 -1.61
CA PRO A 83 8.31 18.00 -2.00
C PRO A 83 7.90 17.74 -3.44
N PRO A 84 6.58 17.78 -3.76
CA PRO A 84 6.12 17.44 -5.09
C PRO A 84 6.85 18.34 -6.08
N ASN A 85 7.65 17.72 -6.93
CA ASN A 85 8.42 18.42 -7.95
C ASN A 85 7.41 19.21 -8.80
N PRO A 86 7.52 20.56 -8.92
CA PRO A 86 6.50 21.37 -9.58
C PRO A 86 6.29 20.97 -11.06
N ALA A 87 7.29 20.34 -11.68
CA ALA A 87 7.19 19.76 -13.02
C ALA A 87 6.17 18.60 -13.13
N ILE A 88 5.98 17.80 -12.08
CA ILE A 88 5.02 16.67 -12.08
C ILE A 88 3.59 17.18 -11.87
N MET A 89 3.41 18.24 -11.08
CA MET A 89 2.12 18.91 -10.91
C MET A 89 1.64 19.55 -12.22
N ALA A 90 2.53 20.19 -12.97
CA ALA A 90 2.21 20.76 -14.28
C ALA A 90 1.80 19.69 -15.31
N ALA A 91 2.41 18.49 -15.26
CA ALA A 91 2.07 17.39 -16.17
C ALA A 91 0.71 16.73 -15.87
N ARG A 92 0.18 16.85 -14.64
CA ARG A 92 -1.17 16.36 -14.30
C ARG A 92 -2.29 17.32 -14.71
N ALA A 93 -2.01 18.62 -14.79
CA ALA A 93 -2.99 19.62 -15.20
C ALA A 93 -3.38 19.54 -16.68
N THR A 94 -2.52 18.97 -17.54
CA THR A 94 -2.74 18.92 -19.00
C THR A 94 -3.47 17.67 -19.48
N LYS A 95 -3.85 16.75 -18.58
CA LYS A 95 -4.63 15.55 -18.92
C LYS A 95 -6.08 15.57 -18.41
N ALA A 96 -6.60 16.72 -18.03
CA ALA A 96 -8.03 16.94 -17.97
C ALA A 96 -8.56 17.03 -19.41
N ARG A 97 -9.01 15.89 -19.96
CA ARG A 97 -9.89 15.94 -21.14
C ARG A 97 -11.10 16.79 -20.75
N PRO A 98 -11.47 17.82 -21.54
CA PRO A 98 -12.74 18.50 -21.32
C PRO A 98 -13.87 17.47 -21.39
N CYS A 99 -14.72 17.46 -20.37
CA CYS A 99 -16.01 16.77 -20.47
C CYS A 99 -16.77 17.35 -21.69
N PRO A 100 -17.43 16.52 -22.52
CA PRO A 100 -18.32 17.06 -23.54
C PRO A 100 -19.45 17.85 -22.85
N PRO A 101 -19.88 18.99 -23.41
CA PRO A 101 -20.94 19.80 -22.82
C PRO A 101 -22.24 19.01 -22.77
N THR A 102 -22.89 19.05 -21.60
CA THR A 102 -24.22 18.50 -21.35
C THR A 102 -25.23 19.13 -22.34
N PRO A 103 -26.06 18.34 -23.06
CA PRO A 103 -27.07 18.91 -23.94
C PRO A 103 -28.13 19.71 -23.15
N PRO A 104 -28.67 20.80 -23.72
CA PRO A 104 -29.69 21.60 -23.06
C PRO A 104 -30.97 20.79 -22.85
N ARG A 105 -31.55 20.96 -21.66
CA ARG A 105 -32.82 20.37 -21.23
C ARG A 105 -33.95 20.95 -22.11
N PRO A 106 -34.86 20.13 -22.66
CA PRO A 106 -35.97 20.63 -23.47
C PRO A 106 -36.92 21.49 -22.60
N PRO A 107 -37.55 22.53 -23.18
CA PRO A 107 -38.48 23.39 -22.45
C PRO A 107 -39.73 22.59 -22.04
N ASP A 108 -40.14 22.80 -20.79
CA ASP A 108 -41.39 22.27 -20.24
C ASP A 108 -42.57 22.75 -21.12
N SER A 109 -43.28 21.79 -21.73
CA SER A 109 -44.51 22.09 -22.46
C SER A 109 -45.65 22.32 -21.47
N PRO A 110 -46.36 23.47 -21.52
CA PRO A 110 -47.58 23.67 -20.75
C PRO A 110 -48.75 22.94 -21.44
N CYS A 111 -49.53 22.21 -20.63
CA CYS A 111 -50.92 21.86 -20.93
C CYS A 111 -51.85 22.98 -20.46
#